data_AF-A0A497D2B2-F1
#
_entry.id   AF-A0A497D2B2-F1
#
_cell.length_a   1.000
_cell.length_b   1.000
_cell.length_c   1.000
_cell.angle_alpha   90.00
_cell.angle_beta   90.00
_cell.angle_gamma   90.00
#
_symmetry.space_group_name_H-M   'P 1'
#
loop_
_entity.id
_entity.type
_entity.pdbx_description
1 polymer ?
#
loop_
_entity_poly.entity_id
_entity_poly.type
_entity_poly.pdbx_seq_one_letter_code
_entity_poly.pdbx_strand_id
1 'polypeptide(L)'
;MQMERIYIYKGFERFWHWSQALIIGTLGLTGFEIHGSFTLLGFDNAVRWHVIAAWALVVLIVFAIFWHFTTGEWRQYIPTTKLLKEQFRYYIGGIFNNAPHPTNKTVYNKFNPLQRMIYLGLKILVIPIIVTTGFLYLYFQYPKFGIEFQTLEPIALIHTFGAYILLAFVIAHVYLTTVTGVKPLSSIKAMITGWEEMEEKEIKIVVEEEMEVALKGIKQKLKADEGKSELLDEALGDVEEKLGVKRETYFRDAISQSSAGYFCISKDGYYKEVNDAWIKLYKYDSRDEIIGKHYR
;
A
#
# COMPACT_ATOMS: atom_id res chain seq x y z
N MET A 1 -12.47 19.01 -11.52
CA MET A 1 -11.26 18.20 -11.71
C MET A 1 -11.68 16.80 -12.11
N GLN A 2 -11.04 16.20 -13.11
CA GLN A 2 -11.32 14.82 -13.49
C GLN A 2 -10.74 13.89 -12.41
N MET A 3 -11.58 12.98 -11.92
CA MET A 3 -11.24 12.00 -10.90
C MET A 3 -11.26 10.62 -11.55
N GLU A 4 -10.18 9.87 -11.41
CA GLU A 4 -10.10 8.50 -11.90
C GLU A 4 -9.87 7.53 -10.74
N ARG A 5 -10.17 6.25 -10.97
CA ARG A 5 -10.05 5.21 -9.96
C ARG A 5 -8.89 4.29 -10.28
N ILE A 6 -7.94 4.19 -9.36
CA ILE A 6 -6.81 3.26 -9.46
C ILE A 6 -6.97 2.16 -8.42
N TYR A 7 -6.65 0.93 -8.83
CA TYR A 7 -6.63 -0.22 -7.92
C TYR A 7 -5.32 -0.26 -7.14
N ILE A 8 -5.36 0.02 -5.84
CA ILE A 8 -4.15 0.12 -4.99
C ILE A 8 -4.09 -1.00 -3.96
N TYR A 9 -5.21 -1.31 -3.30
CA TYR A 9 -5.25 -2.29 -2.21
C TYR A 9 -5.68 -3.64 -2.73
N LYS A 10 -4.82 -4.66 -2.58
CA LYS A 10 -5.12 -6.03 -3.03
C LYS A 10 -6.18 -6.69 -2.14
N GLY A 11 -6.91 -7.67 -2.67
CA GLY A 11 -7.98 -8.37 -1.93
C GLY A 11 -7.54 -8.96 -0.58
N PHE A 12 -6.36 -9.57 -0.55
CA PHE A 12 -5.78 -10.11 0.68
C PHE A 12 -5.48 -9.01 1.71
N GLU A 13 -4.92 -7.87 1.29
CA GLU A 13 -4.60 -6.75 2.19
C GLU A 13 -5.85 -6.22 2.88
N ARG A 14 -6.96 -6.14 2.13
CA ARG A 14 -8.26 -5.72 2.67
C ARG A 14 -8.80 -6.74 3.66
N PHE A 15 -8.78 -8.03 3.30
CA PHE A 15 -9.22 -9.11 4.20
C PHE A 15 -8.42 -9.12 5.51
N TRP A 16 -7.10 -9.07 5.41
CA TRP A 16 -6.20 -9.02 6.57
C TRP A 16 -6.49 -7.80 7.44
N HIS A 17 -6.59 -6.60 6.84
CA HIS A 17 -6.87 -5.37 7.56
C HIS A 17 -8.20 -5.41 8.31
N TRP A 18 -9.29 -5.80 7.64
CA TRP A 18 -10.62 -5.83 8.27
C TRP A 18 -10.74 -6.94 9.32
N SER A 19 -10.09 -8.09 9.10
CA SER A 19 -9.99 -9.13 10.13
C SER A 19 -9.27 -8.59 11.37
N GLN A 20 -8.15 -7.89 11.17
CA GLN A 20 -7.39 -7.29 12.26
C GLN A 20 -8.21 -6.21 12.99
N ALA A 21 -8.91 -5.35 12.25
CA ALA A 21 -9.74 -4.29 12.82
C ALA A 21 -10.88 -4.86 13.69
N LEU A 22 -11.55 -5.91 13.20
CA LEU A 22 -12.60 -6.60 13.95
C LEU A 22 -12.04 -7.20 15.25
N ILE A 23 -10.93 -7.93 15.16
CA ILE A 23 -10.30 -8.59 16.32
C ILE A 23 -9.84 -7.56 17.36
N ILE A 24 -9.16 -6.49 16.93
CA ILE A 24 -8.72 -5.40 17.83
C ILE A 24 -9.94 -4.73 18.48
N GLY A 25 -11.02 -4.51 17.72
CA GLY A 25 -12.27 -3.98 18.26
C GLY A 25 -12.87 -4.88 19.34
N THR A 26 -12.94 -6.19 19.09
CA THR A 26 -13.41 -7.18 20.08
C THR A 26 -12.52 -7.21 21.32
N LEU A 27 -11.19 -7.19 21.16
CA LEU A 27 -10.24 -7.13 22.27
C LEU A 27 -10.41 -5.86 23.10
N GLY A 28 -10.60 -4.70 22.45
CA GLY A 28 -10.86 -3.44 23.14
C GLY A 28 -12.16 -3.48 23.93
N LEU A 29 -13.27 -3.91 23.31
CA LEU A 29 -14.58 -3.99 23.96
C LEU A 29 -14.55 -4.94 25.17
N THR A 30 -14.05 -6.16 24.98
CA THR A 30 -13.95 -7.14 26.07
C THR A 30 -12.95 -6.71 27.14
N GLY A 31 -11.85 -6.05 26.77
CA GLY A 31 -10.86 -5.52 27.71
C GLY A 31 -11.45 -4.46 28.64
N PHE A 32 -12.21 -3.49 28.12
CA PHE A 32 -12.89 -2.49 28.94
C PHE A 32 -13.93 -3.11 29.89
N GLU A 33 -14.64 -4.14 29.44
CA GLU A 33 -15.58 -4.88 30.28
C GLU A 33 -14.88 -5.66 31.41
N ILE A 34 -13.75 -6.31 31.12
CA ILE A 34 -12.91 -7.00 32.14
C ILE A 34 -12.41 -6.01 33.20
N HIS A 35 -12.08 -4.78 32.79
CA HIS A 35 -11.71 -3.69 33.71
C HIS A 35 -12.90 -3.04 34.44
N GLY A 36 -14.13 -3.49 34.20
CA GLY A 36 -15.33 -3.02 34.89
C GLY A 36 -15.86 -1.67 34.43
N SER A 37 -15.46 -1.19 33.23
CA SER A 37 -15.93 0.11 32.71
C SER A 37 -17.41 0.11 32.33
N PHE A 38 -17.92 -1.05 31.93
CA PHE A 38 -19.34 -1.31 31.62
C PHE A 38 -19.62 -2.81 31.75
N THR A 39 -20.88 -3.22 31.62
CA THR A 39 -21.29 -4.63 31.61
C THR A 39 -22.20 -4.88 30.41
N LEU A 40 -21.80 -5.80 29.52
CA LEU A 40 -22.51 -6.14 28.29
C LEU A 40 -22.69 -7.66 28.16
N LEU A 41 -21.61 -8.43 28.29
CA LEU A 41 -21.58 -9.90 28.15
C LEU A 41 -21.52 -10.62 29.51
N GLY A 42 -21.06 -9.93 30.56
CA GLY A 42 -20.70 -10.48 31.85
C GLY A 42 -19.22 -10.92 31.89
N PHE A 43 -18.59 -10.81 33.07
CA PHE A 43 -17.13 -10.98 33.23
C PHE A 43 -16.59 -12.29 32.64
N ASP A 44 -17.21 -13.44 32.94
CA ASP A 44 -16.77 -14.75 32.43
C ASP A 44 -16.80 -14.81 30.90
N ASN A 45 -17.89 -14.32 30.28
CA ASN A 45 -18.01 -14.27 28.83
C ASN A 45 -17.02 -13.27 28.22
N ALA A 46 -16.83 -12.10 28.84
CA ALA A 46 -15.88 -11.10 28.38
C ALA A 46 -14.45 -11.67 28.34
N VAL A 47 -14.02 -12.37 29.40
CA VAL A 47 -12.72 -13.06 29.45
C VAL A 47 -12.63 -14.13 28.35
N ARG A 48 -13.64 -15.00 28.21
CA ARG A 48 -13.64 -16.05 27.17
C ARG A 48 -13.49 -15.47 25.76
N TRP A 49 -14.29 -14.46 25.42
CA TRP A 49 -14.23 -13.82 24.11
C TRP A 49 -12.92 -13.05 23.90
N HIS A 50 -12.37 -12.44 24.95
CA HIS A 50 -11.07 -11.77 24.90
C HIS A 50 -9.96 -12.77 24.56
N VAL A 51 -9.93 -13.94 25.21
CA VAL A 51 -8.94 -14.99 24.96
C VAL A 51 -9.08 -15.59 23.56
N ILE A 52 -10.31 -15.84 23.10
CA ILE A 52 -10.56 -16.32 21.73
C ILE A 52 -10.07 -15.29 20.70
N ALA A 53 -10.39 -14.01 20.90
CA ALA A 53 -9.92 -12.94 20.03
C ALA A 53 -8.39 -12.79 20.05
N ALA A 54 -7.75 -12.98 21.20
CA ALA A 54 -6.29 -12.94 21.33
C ALA A 54 -5.64 -14.07 20.53
N TRP A 55 -6.15 -15.30 20.62
CA TRP A 55 -5.67 -16.41 19.79
C TRP A 55 -5.92 -16.19 18.30
N ALA A 56 -7.09 -15.65 17.93
CA ALA A 56 -7.38 -15.28 16.56
C ALA A 56 -6.39 -14.21 16.03
N LEU A 57 -6.00 -13.24 16.87
CA LEU A 57 -4.99 -12.25 16.53
C LEU A 57 -3.63 -12.90 16.29
N VAL A 58 -3.21 -13.82 17.16
CA VAL A 58 -1.93 -14.54 17.00
C VAL A 58 -1.90 -15.33 15.70
N VAL A 59 -2.97 -16.06 15.38
CA VAL A 59 -3.11 -16.78 14.11
C VAL A 59 -3.02 -15.81 12.92
N LEU A 60 -3.75 -14.69 12.98
CA LEU A 60 -3.71 -13.67 11.93
C LEU A 60 -2.32 -13.06 11.75
N ILE A 61 -1.58 -12.82 12.85
CA ILE A 61 -0.20 -12.32 12.80
C ILE A 61 0.71 -13.33 12.09
N VAL A 62 0.61 -14.63 12.40
CA VAL A 62 1.42 -15.66 11.74
C VAL A 62 1.17 -15.67 10.23
N PHE A 63 -0.10 -15.65 9.80
CA PHE A 63 -0.45 -15.57 8.38
C PHE A 63 0.03 -14.27 7.73
N ALA A 64 -0.08 -13.13 8.45
CA ALA A 64 0.38 -11.84 7.97
C ALA A 64 1.89 -11.80 7.76
N ILE A 65 2.67 -12.38 8.69
CA ILE A 65 4.12 -12.51 8.57
C ILE A 65 4.46 -13.32 7.32
N PHE A 66 3.87 -14.52 7.19
CA PHE A 66 4.08 -15.38 6.02
C PHE A 66 3.81 -14.62 4.71
N TRP A 67 2.66 -13.95 4.63
CA TRP A 67 2.27 -13.20 3.44
C TRP A 67 3.18 -12.02 3.13
N HIS A 68 3.55 -11.22 4.13
CA HIS A 68 4.43 -10.07 3.93
C HIS A 68 5.78 -10.51 3.38
N PHE A 69 6.29 -11.66 3.80
CA PHE A 69 7.51 -12.25 3.27
C PHE A 69 7.33 -12.78 1.84
N THR A 70 6.27 -13.54 1.55
CA THR A 70 6.07 -14.13 0.21
C THR A 70 5.76 -13.09 -0.87
N THR A 71 5.06 -12.01 -0.53
CA THR A 71 4.67 -10.96 -1.49
C THR A 71 5.67 -9.83 -1.61
N GLY A 72 6.63 -9.72 -0.69
CA GLY A 72 7.58 -8.61 -0.66
C GLY A 72 6.98 -7.28 -0.21
N GLU A 73 5.71 -7.24 0.21
CA GLU A 73 5.04 -6.02 0.70
C GLU A 73 5.71 -5.47 1.97
N TRP A 74 6.54 -6.25 2.66
CA TRP A 74 7.36 -5.78 3.78
C TRP A 74 8.26 -4.59 3.41
N ARG A 75 8.68 -4.49 2.13
CA ARG A 75 9.55 -3.40 1.64
C ARG A 75 8.90 -2.02 1.77
N GLN A 76 7.58 -1.95 1.77
CA GLN A 76 6.84 -0.68 1.94
C GLN A 76 6.93 -0.12 3.36
N TYR A 77 7.29 -0.97 4.34
CA TYR A 77 7.45 -0.59 5.74
C TYR A 77 8.88 -0.16 6.09
N ILE A 78 9.80 -0.13 5.12
CA ILE A 78 11.16 0.36 5.34
C ILE A 78 11.09 1.85 5.71
N PRO A 79 11.55 2.23 6.91
CA PRO A 79 11.43 3.60 7.38
C PRO A 79 12.34 4.53 6.58
N THR A 80 11.86 5.76 6.38
CA THR A 80 12.65 6.85 5.81
C THR A 80 12.50 8.07 6.68
N THR A 81 13.60 8.78 6.92
CA THR A 81 13.59 10.05 7.67
C THR A 81 13.35 11.26 6.77
N LYS A 82 13.37 11.06 5.45
CA LYS A 82 13.10 12.10 4.47
C LYS A 82 11.65 12.59 4.61
N LEU A 83 11.45 13.91 4.59
CA LEU A 83 10.15 14.58 4.72
C LEU A 83 9.41 14.38 6.04
N LEU A 84 9.99 13.75 7.08
CA LEU A 84 9.34 13.59 8.38
C LEU A 84 8.93 14.92 9.02
N LYS A 85 9.82 15.91 9.00
CA LYS A 85 9.54 17.26 9.54
C LYS A 85 8.44 17.98 8.78
N GLU A 86 8.33 17.75 7.48
CA GLU A 86 7.29 18.32 6.61
C GLU A 86 5.94 17.66 6.93
N GLN A 87 5.93 16.33 7.05
CA GLN A 87 4.76 15.53 7.39
C GLN A 87 4.21 15.86 8.79
N PHE A 88 5.10 16.07 9.76
CA PHE A 88 4.71 16.48 11.12
C PHE A 88 4.07 17.88 11.13
N ARG A 89 4.69 18.85 10.45
CA ARG A 89 4.15 20.21 10.30
C ARG A 89 2.80 20.21 9.57
N TYR A 90 2.65 19.36 8.56
CA TYR A 90 1.40 19.16 7.85
C TYR A 90 0.28 18.69 8.79
N TYR A 91 0.51 17.66 9.60
CA TYR A 91 -0.54 17.11 10.47
C TYR A 91 -0.90 18.01 11.66
N ILE A 92 0.03 18.82 12.16
CA ILE A 92 -0.24 19.73 13.30
C ILE A 92 -1.01 20.98 12.86
N GLY A 93 -0.69 21.54 11.69
CA GLY A 93 -1.23 22.82 11.27
C GLY A 93 -1.55 22.93 9.78
N GLY A 94 -0.81 22.26 8.91
CA GLY A 94 -1.03 22.33 7.47
C GLY A 94 -2.40 21.83 7.02
N ILE A 95 -2.91 20.78 7.65
CA ILE A 95 -4.21 20.17 7.34
C ILE A 95 -5.38 21.13 7.55
N PHE A 96 -5.28 22.01 8.56
CA PHE A 96 -6.30 23.03 8.84
C PHE A 96 -6.22 24.24 7.90
N ASN A 97 -5.10 24.40 7.21
CA ASN A 97 -4.84 25.52 6.30
C ASN A 97 -4.94 25.11 4.81
N ASN A 98 -5.52 23.95 4.50
CA ASN A 98 -5.59 23.39 3.14
C ASN A 98 -4.22 23.32 2.44
N ALA A 99 -3.14 23.10 3.19
CA ALA A 99 -1.84 22.88 2.58
C ALA A 99 -1.87 21.61 1.71
N PRO A 100 -1.11 21.54 0.60
CA PRO A 100 -0.96 20.30 -0.15
C PRO A 100 -0.26 19.24 0.70
N HIS A 101 -0.68 17.97 0.57
CA HIS A 101 -0.03 16.89 1.29
C HIS A 101 1.42 16.71 0.77
N PRO A 102 2.43 16.61 1.65
CA PRO A 102 3.84 16.67 1.26
C PRO A 102 4.35 15.39 0.54
N THR A 103 3.50 14.37 0.44
CA THR A 103 3.81 13.10 -0.24
C THR A 103 2.59 12.63 -1.04
N ASN A 104 2.83 12.01 -2.20
CA ASN A 104 1.80 11.37 -3.01
C ASN A 104 1.76 9.88 -2.69
N LYS A 105 0.55 9.31 -2.64
CA LYS A 105 0.38 7.86 -2.49
C LYS A 105 0.53 7.19 -3.84
N THR A 106 1.26 6.08 -3.87
CA THR A 106 1.38 5.23 -5.07
C THR A 106 1.25 3.76 -4.71
N VAL A 107 1.12 2.89 -5.71
CA VAL A 107 1.02 1.44 -5.52
C VAL A 107 2.24 0.88 -4.78
N TYR A 108 3.43 1.42 -5.05
CA TYR A 108 4.69 1.00 -4.43
C TYR A 108 5.05 1.79 -3.17
N ASN A 109 4.42 2.95 -2.96
CA ASN A 109 4.60 3.83 -1.82
C ASN A 109 3.25 4.24 -1.21
N LYS A 110 2.58 3.26 -0.58
CA LYS A 110 1.25 3.42 -0.01
C LYS A 110 1.22 4.28 1.27
N PHE A 111 2.35 4.40 1.96
CA PHE A 111 2.43 4.99 3.29
C PHE A 111 3.36 6.19 3.34
N ASN A 112 2.90 7.27 3.96
CA ASN A 112 3.75 8.43 4.19
C ASN A 112 4.86 8.11 5.23
N PRO A 113 5.95 8.90 5.27
CA PRO A 113 7.07 8.64 6.17
C PRO A 113 6.70 8.52 7.65
N LEU A 114 5.73 9.31 8.13
CA LEU A 114 5.27 9.27 9.52
C LEU A 114 4.48 7.98 9.81
N GLN A 115 3.56 7.62 8.92
CA GLN A 115 2.76 6.39 8.97
C GLN A 115 3.66 5.16 8.95
N ARG A 116 4.71 5.13 8.12
CA ARG A 116 5.69 4.04 8.10
C ARG A 116 6.33 3.83 9.48
N MET A 117 6.77 4.91 10.14
CA MET A 117 7.35 4.81 11.48
C MET A 117 6.34 4.34 12.52
N ILE A 118 5.12 4.88 12.49
CA ILE A 118 4.06 4.49 13.43
C ILE A 118 3.70 3.02 13.24
N TYR A 119 3.50 2.56 12.00
CA TYR A 119 3.19 1.16 11.70
C TYR A 119 4.34 0.22 12.03
N LEU A 120 5.59 0.66 11.82
CA LEU A 120 6.76 -0.09 12.25
C LEU A 120 6.76 -0.25 13.77
N GLY A 121 6.63 0.84 14.52
CA GLY A 121 6.55 0.83 15.98
C GLY A 121 5.40 -0.04 16.49
N LEU A 122 4.23 0.03 15.85
CA LEU A 122 3.10 -0.84 16.19
C LEU A 122 3.46 -2.33 16.04
N LYS A 123 4.09 -2.71 14.92
CA LYS A 123 4.45 -4.09 14.61
C LYS A 123 5.59 -4.65 15.46
N ILE A 124 6.62 -3.85 15.76
CA ILE A 124 7.84 -4.33 16.44
C ILE A 124 7.85 -4.09 17.95
N LEU A 125 7.00 -3.19 18.46
CA LEU A 125 6.98 -2.81 19.87
C LEU A 125 5.61 -3.09 20.50
N VAL A 126 4.56 -2.40 20.05
CA VAL A 126 3.25 -2.43 20.72
C VAL A 126 2.59 -3.81 20.66
N ILE A 127 2.47 -4.39 19.47
CA ILE A 127 1.85 -5.71 19.28
C ILE A 127 2.63 -6.79 20.05
N PRO A 128 3.98 -6.91 19.93
CA PRO A 128 4.74 -7.87 20.71
C PRO A 128 4.57 -7.71 22.22
N ILE A 129 4.55 -6.47 22.74
CA ILE A 129 4.35 -6.22 24.17
C ILE A 129 2.96 -6.68 24.62
N ILE A 130 1.89 -6.31 23.91
CA ILE A 130 0.52 -6.68 24.27
C ILE A 130 0.33 -8.20 24.20
N VAL A 131 0.82 -8.84 23.14
CA VAL A 131 0.73 -10.30 22.97
C VAL A 131 1.53 -11.02 24.07
N THR A 132 2.76 -10.58 24.34
CA THR A 132 3.60 -11.19 25.38
C THR A 132 2.96 -11.04 26.75
N THR A 133 2.54 -9.84 27.14
CA THR A 133 1.88 -9.60 28.42
C THR A 133 0.54 -10.34 28.54
N GLY A 134 -0.21 -10.50 27.45
CA GLY A 134 -1.41 -11.33 27.40
C GLY A 134 -1.11 -12.81 27.64
N PHE A 135 -0.02 -13.35 27.07
CA PHE A 135 0.43 -14.70 27.40
C PHE A 135 0.89 -14.83 28.85
N LEU A 136 1.59 -13.84 29.40
CA LEU A 136 1.96 -13.84 30.82
C LEU A 136 0.73 -13.89 31.73
N TYR A 137 -0.36 -13.21 31.35
CA TYR A 137 -1.65 -13.31 32.05
C TYR A 137 -2.25 -14.73 32.00
N LEU A 138 -2.24 -15.35 30.82
CA LEU A 138 -2.80 -16.70 30.63
C LEU A 138 -2.04 -17.77 31.42
N TYR A 139 -0.72 -17.61 31.56
CA TYR A 139 0.16 -18.60 32.19
C TYR A 139 0.64 -18.21 33.58
N PHE A 140 0.15 -17.11 34.17
CA PHE A 140 0.49 -16.72 35.53
C PHE A 140 0.06 -17.82 36.50
N GLN A 141 1.02 -18.41 37.21
CA GLN A 141 0.80 -19.50 38.18
C GLN A 141 0.00 -20.71 37.63
N TYR A 142 0.13 -20.99 36.33
CA TYR A 142 -0.59 -22.10 35.71
C TYR A 142 -0.03 -23.46 36.17
N PRO A 143 -0.88 -24.45 36.57
CA PRO A 143 -0.42 -25.66 37.26
C PRO A 143 0.57 -26.57 36.52
N LYS A 144 0.64 -26.48 35.19
CA LYS A 144 1.43 -27.42 34.36
C LYS A 144 2.60 -26.77 33.60
N PHE A 145 2.45 -25.50 33.22
CA PHE A 145 3.40 -24.74 32.39
C PHE A 145 3.43 -23.26 32.79
N GLY A 146 3.17 -22.96 34.06
CA GLY A 146 3.06 -21.61 34.56
C GLY A 146 4.41 -20.92 34.70
N ILE A 147 4.38 -19.59 34.69
CA ILE A 147 5.50 -18.76 35.11
C ILE A 147 5.21 -18.27 36.52
N GLU A 148 6.12 -18.55 37.44
CA GLU A 148 6.01 -18.13 38.84
C GLU A 148 6.48 -16.68 38.99
N PHE A 149 5.54 -15.76 39.04
CA PHE A 149 5.80 -14.37 39.40
C PHE A 149 5.25 -14.09 40.80
N GLN A 150 5.94 -13.22 41.54
CA GLN A 150 5.50 -12.78 42.87
C GLN A 150 4.24 -11.89 42.79
N THR A 151 4.12 -11.08 41.75
CA THR A 151 2.99 -10.16 41.55
C THR A 151 2.59 -10.08 40.08
N LEU A 152 1.30 -9.89 39.82
CA LEU A 152 0.73 -9.69 38.48
C LEU A 152 0.65 -8.20 38.09
N GLU A 153 0.81 -7.30 39.06
CA GLU A 153 0.60 -5.86 38.92
C GLU A 153 1.45 -5.22 37.79
N PRO A 154 2.77 -5.48 37.66
CA PRO A 154 3.54 -4.88 36.57
C PRO A 154 3.07 -5.33 35.19
N ILE A 155 2.69 -6.60 35.05
CA ILE A 155 2.18 -7.18 33.80
C ILE A 155 0.85 -6.52 33.44
N ALA A 156 -0.04 -6.36 34.43
CA ALA A 156 -1.31 -5.67 34.30
C ALA A 156 -1.13 -4.24 33.79
N LEU A 157 -0.28 -3.46 34.45
CA LEU A 157 -0.03 -2.07 34.08
C LEU A 157 0.53 -1.94 32.67
N ILE A 158 1.50 -2.78 32.29
CA ILE A 158 2.08 -2.76 30.95
C ILE A 158 1.04 -3.16 29.89
N HIS A 159 0.24 -4.20 30.15
CA HIS A 159 -0.80 -4.65 29.22
C HIS A 159 -1.85 -3.57 28.99
N THR A 160 -2.37 -2.98 30.08
CA THR A 160 -3.37 -1.89 30.03
C THR A 160 -2.79 -0.64 29.36
N PHE A 161 -1.54 -0.27 29.66
CA PHE A 161 -0.88 0.86 29.00
C PHE A 161 -0.72 0.63 27.49
N GLY A 162 -0.29 -0.56 27.08
CA GLY A 162 -0.24 -0.97 25.67
C GLY A 162 -1.61 -0.89 25.00
N ALA A 163 -2.67 -1.34 25.68
CA ALA A 163 -4.04 -1.25 25.18
C ALA A 163 -4.49 0.19 24.95
N TYR A 164 -4.16 1.13 25.84
CA TYR A 164 -4.44 2.56 25.63
C TYR A 164 -3.65 3.17 24.48
N ILE A 165 -2.38 2.78 24.27
CA ILE A 165 -1.61 3.19 23.09
C ILE A 165 -2.30 2.69 21.81
N LEU A 166 -2.73 1.42 21.79
CA LEU A 166 -3.43 0.84 20.64
C LEU A 166 -4.77 1.54 20.38
N LEU A 167 -5.51 1.88 21.43
CA LEU A 167 -6.75 2.65 21.34
C LEU A 167 -6.51 4.04 20.75
N ALA A 168 -5.52 4.78 21.25
CA ALA A 168 -5.14 6.08 20.72
C ALA A 168 -4.75 6.00 19.24
N PHE A 169 -4.01 4.96 18.85
CA PHE A 169 -3.68 4.68 17.46
C PHE A 169 -4.93 4.45 16.62
N VAL A 170 -5.90 3.63 17.06
CA VAL A 170 -7.15 3.38 16.33
C VAL A 170 -7.94 4.67 16.13
N ILE A 171 -8.08 5.50 17.17
CA ILE A 171 -8.79 6.78 17.10
C ILE A 171 -8.11 7.71 16.08
N ALA A 172 -6.79 7.89 16.21
CA ALA A 172 -6.02 8.73 15.28
C ALA A 172 -6.05 8.19 13.85
N HIS A 173 -5.98 6.87 13.68
CA HIS A 173 -6.03 6.22 12.38
C HIS A 173 -7.36 6.47 11.68
N VAL A 174 -8.48 6.23 12.36
CA VAL A 174 -9.82 6.48 11.80
C VAL A 174 -9.99 7.97 11.47
N TYR A 175 -9.60 8.87 12.37
CA TYR A 175 -9.64 10.31 12.10
C TYR A 175 -8.82 10.70 10.86
N LEU A 176 -7.59 10.22 10.72
CA LEU A 176 -6.77 10.56 9.57
C LEU A 176 -7.35 10.00 8.26
N THR A 177 -8.01 8.84 8.29
CA THR A 177 -8.67 8.30 7.09
C THR A 177 -9.80 9.20 6.59
N THR A 178 -10.43 9.97 7.49
CA THR A 178 -11.53 10.87 7.14
C THR A 178 -11.09 12.29 6.78
N VAL A 179 -9.92 12.74 7.22
CA VAL A 179 -9.45 14.11 6.90
C VAL A 179 -8.52 14.13 5.68
N THR A 180 -7.78 13.05 5.41
CA THR A 180 -6.77 13.04 4.33
C THR A 180 -7.30 12.60 2.96
N GLY A 181 -8.51 12.05 2.90
CA GLY A 181 -9.10 11.63 1.62
C GLY A 181 -9.77 12.79 0.89
N VAL A 182 -9.88 12.70 -0.44
CA VAL A 182 -10.61 13.67 -1.30
C VAL A 182 -12.03 13.92 -0.78
N LYS A 183 -12.64 12.87 -0.22
CA LYS A 183 -13.89 12.92 0.55
C LYS A 183 -13.71 12.21 1.89
N PRO A 184 -14.48 12.56 2.94
CA PRO A 184 -14.29 11.96 4.26
C PRO A 184 -14.43 10.44 4.35
N LEU A 185 -15.09 9.80 3.40
CA LEU A 185 -15.23 8.34 3.35
C LEU A 185 -14.49 7.69 2.19
N SER A 186 -13.74 8.47 1.40
CA SER A 186 -13.03 7.96 0.21
C SER A 186 -11.98 6.92 0.56
N SER A 187 -11.14 7.18 1.57
CA SER A 187 -10.13 6.24 2.06
C SER A 187 -10.73 4.95 2.61
N ILE A 188 -11.83 5.05 3.37
CA ILE A 188 -12.53 3.89 3.92
C ILE A 188 -13.14 3.06 2.79
N LYS A 189 -13.78 3.73 1.82
CA LYS A 189 -14.32 3.08 0.62
C LYS A 189 -13.23 2.38 -0.18
N ALA A 190 -12.06 2.99 -0.34
CA ALA A 190 -10.91 2.39 -1.01
C ALA A 190 -10.41 1.13 -0.29
N MET A 191 -10.42 1.11 1.04
CA MET A 191 -10.10 -0.08 1.84
C MET A 191 -11.16 -1.19 1.78
N ILE A 192 -12.38 -0.90 1.34
CA ILE A 192 -13.43 -1.90 1.11
C ILE A 192 -13.36 -2.42 -0.33
N THR A 193 -13.30 -1.52 -1.31
CA THR A 193 -13.39 -1.84 -2.74
C THR A 193 -12.05 -2.19 -3.37
N GLY A 194 -10.95 -1.67 -2.83
CA GLY A 194 -9.61 -1.71 -3.42
C GLY A 194 -9.27 -0.52 -4.32
N TRP A 195 -10.26 0.30 -4.66
CA TRP A 195 -10.13 1.38 -5.63
C TRP A 195 -10.05 2.74 -4.93
N GLU A 196 -8.94 3.46 -5.12
CA GLU A 196 -8.72 4.81 -4.62
C GLU A 196 -9.09 5.84 -5.70
N GLU A 197 -9.87 6.85 -5.33
CA GLU A 197 -10.21 7.98 -6.21
C GLU A 197 -9.11 9.03 -6.10
N MET A 198 -8.41 9.30 -7.21
CA MET A 198 -7.23 10.17 -7.24
C MET A 198 -7.40 11.26 -8.32
N GLU A 199 -6.68 12.37 -8.14
CA GLU A 199 -6.62 13.43 -9.15
C GLU A 199 -5.67 13.06 -10.29
N GLU A 200 -5.92 13.56 -11.50
CA GLU A 200 -5.09 13.29 -12.70
C GLU A 200 -3.58 13.51 -12.46
N LYS A 201 -3.22 14.51 -11.65
CA LYS A 201 -1.82 14.81 -11.31
C LYS A 201 -1.19 13.70 -10.45
N GLU A 202 -1.95 13.12 -9.53
CA GLU A 202 -1.50 12.00 -8.70
C GLU A 202 -1.40 10.73 -9.53
N ILE A 203 -2.34 10.51 -10.45
CA ILE A 203 -2.36 9.37 -11.38
C ILE A 203 -1.10 9.34 -12.25
N LYS A 204 -0.68 10.49 -12.80
CA LYS A 204 0.57 10.59 -13.57
C LYS A 204 1.78 10.12 -12.76
N ILE A 205 1.85 10.50 -11.49
CA ILE A 205 2.93 10.09 -10.58
C ILE A 205 2.89 8.58 -10.32
N VAL A 206 1.70 8.01 -10.12
CA VAL A 206 1.54 6.56 -9.98
C VAL A 206 2.06 5.85 -11.22
N VAL A 207 1.57 6.21 -12.40
CA VAL A 207 1.94 5.59 -13.68
C VAL A 207 3.44 5.72 -13.96
N GLU A 208 4.04 6.89 -13.70
CA GLU A 208 5.49 7.10 -13.84
C GLU A 208 6.30 6.17 -12.94
N GLU A 209 5.93 6.04 -11.67
CA GLU A 209 6.63 5.17 -10.72
C GLU A 209 6.45 3.69 -11.09
N GLU A 210 5.25 3.27 -11.51
CA GLU A 210 5.03 1.91 -11.97
C GLU A 210 5.84 1.58 -13.23
N MET A 211 5.93 2.52 -14.18
CA MET A 211 6.74 2.39 -15.39
C MET A 211 8.24 2.32 -15.07
N GLU A 212 8.73 3.10 -14.11
CA GLU A 212 10.12 2.99 -13.64
C GLU A 212 10.44 1.61 -13.07
N VAL A 213 9.55 1.07 -12.23
CA VAL A 213 9.73 -0.25 -11.61
C VAL A 213 9.73 -1.34 -12.68
N ALA A 214 8.79 -1.26 -13.61
CA ALA A 214 8.70 -2.11 -14.79
C ALA A 214 10.00 -2.10 -15.62
N LEU A 215 10.48 -0.92 -16.00
CA LEU A 215 11.71 -0.76 -16.78
C LEU A 215 12.95 -1.29 -16.04
N LYS A 216 13.03 -1.11 -14.71
CA LYS A 216 14.11 -1.71 -13.89
C LYS A 216 14.04 -3.24 -13.93
N GLY A 217 12.84 -3.81 -13.84
CA GLY A 217 12.62 -5.26 -13.97
C GLY A 217 13.04 -5.78 -15.35
N ILE A 218 12.63 -5.09 -16.42
CA ILE A 218 13.03 -5.40 -17.81
C ILE A 218 14.54 -5.33 -17.96
N LYS A 219 15.18 -4.24 -17.51
CA LYS A 219 16.65 -4.07 -17.56
C LYS A 219 17.39 -5.16 -16.80
N GLN A 220 16.83 -5.65 -15.70
CA GLN A 220 17.42 -6.75 -14.93
C GLN A 220 17.27 -8.10 -15.66
N LYS A 221 16.10 -8.38 -16.26
CA LYS A 221 15.86 -9.57 -17.09
C LYS A 221 16.71 -9.56 -18.37
N LEU A 222 16.83 -8.42 -19.05
CA LEU A 222 17.66 -8.22 -20.25
C LEU A 222 19.17 -8.33 -20.00
N LYS A 223 19.62 -8.11 -18.76
CA LYS A 223 21.01 -8.37 -18.37
C LYS A 223 21.28 -9.86 -18.13
N ALA A 224 20.23 -10.65 -17.91
CA ALA A 224 20.33 -12.07 -17.60
C ALA A 224 20.18 -12.98 -18.83
N ASP A 225 19.72 -12.46 -19.98
CA ASP A 225 19.44 -13.27 -21.18
C ASP A 225 19.93 -12.59 -22.48
N GLU A 226 20.55 -13.36 -23.37
CA GLU A 226 21.16 -12.87 -24.62
C GLU A 226 20.17 -12.76 -25.80
N GLY A 227 18.90 -13.20 -25.63
CA GLY A 227 17.82 -13.08 -26.64
C GLY A 227 17.03 -11.77 -26.53
N LYS A 228 17.44 -10.72 -27.26
CA LYS A 228 17.06 -9.31 -26.99
C LYS A 228 15.75 -8.75 -27.58
N SER A 229 14.85 -9.55 -28.14
CA SER A 229 13.58 -9.03 -28.71
C SER A 229 12.33 -9.59 -28.04
N GLU A 230 12.18 -10.92 -28.02
CA GLU A 230 10.97 -11.56 -27.47
C GLU A 230 10.79 -11.31 -25.98
N LEU A 231 11.89 -11.29 -25.21
CA LEU A 231 11.88 -11.00 -23.77
C LEU A 231 11.49 -9.54 -23.48
N LEU A 232 11.78 -8.63 -24.42
CA LEU A 232 11.41 -7.22 -24.34
C LEU A 232 9.92 -7.05 -24.62
N ASP A 233 9.40 -7.72 -25.65
CA ASP A 233 7.98 -7.69 -26.02
C ASP A 233 7.08 -8.35 -24.96
N GLU A 234 7.48 -9.50 -24.40
CA GLU A 234 6.77 -10.18 -23.31
C GLU A 234 6.73 -9.31 -22.05
N ALA A 235 7.87 -8.73 -21.67
CA ALA A 235 7.94 -7.91 -20.47
C ALA A 235 7.27 -6.53 -20.64
N LEU A 236 7.21 -5.98 -21.85
CA LEU A 236 6.38 -4.81 -22.15
C LEU A 236 4.88 -5.15 -22.07
N GLY A 237 4.45 -6.31 -22.55
CA GLY A 237 3.07 -6.79 -22.42
C GLY A 237 2.62 -6.94 -20.97
N ASP A 238 3.44 -7.53 -20.11
CA ASP A 238 3.20 -7.66 -18.66
C ASP A 238 2.99 -6.29 -17.98
N VAL A 239 3.70 -5.27 -18.46
CA VAL A 239 3.65 -3.92 -17.92
C VAL A 239 2.39 -3.21 -18.41
N GLU A 240 2.04 -3.34 -19.68
CA GLU A 240 0.77 -2.85 -20.23
C GLU A 240 -0.44 -3.43 -19.48
N GLU A 241 -0.41 -4.73 -19.16
CA GLU A 241 -1.48 -5.40 -18.40
C GLU A 241 -1.57 -4.87 -16.95
N LYS A 242 -0.45 -4.75 -16.24
CA LYS A 242 -0.41 -4.29 -14.84
C LYS A 242 -0.80 -2.83 -14.67
N LEU A 243 -0.39 -1.97 -15.60
CA LEU A 243 -0.67 -0.53 -15.54
C LEU A 243 -2.13 -0.20 -15.91
N GLY A 244 -2.86 -1.12 -16.56
CA GLY A 244 -4.21 -0.84 -17.06
C GLY A 244 -4.27 0.30 -18.09
N VAL A 245 -3.11 0.75 -18.58
CA VAL A 245 -2.98 1.87 -19.52
C VAL A 245 -3.31 1.35 -20.92
N LYS A 246 -4.57 1.52 -21.33
CA LYS A 246 -4.91 1.42 -22.76
C LYS A 246 -4.17 2.51 -23.52
N ARG A 247 -3.12 2.07 -24.23
CA ARG A 247 -2.36 2.59 -25.39
C ARG A 247 -2.46 4.03 -25.93
N GLU A 248 -3.36 4.91 -25.51
CA GLU A 248 -3.77 6.01 -26.40
C GLU A 248 -3.03 7.34 -26.26
N THR A 249 -2.40 7.69 -25.13
CA THR A 249 -1.93 9.08 -24.96
C THR A 249 -0.45 9.21 -24.62
N TYR A 250 0.00 8.66 -23.49
CA TYR A 250 1.33 9.00 -22.95
C TYR A 250 2.51 8.46 -23.79
N PHE A 251 2.44 7.20 -24.21
CA PHE A 251 3.54 6.56 -24.94
C PHE A 251 3.71 7.11 -26.37
N ARG A 252 2.60 7.51 -27.01
CA ARG A 252 2.60 8.15 -28.33
C ARG A 252 3.30 9.50 -28.30
N ASP A 253 3.03 10.30 -27.27
CA ASP A 253 3.66 11.61 -27.10
C ASP A 253 5.16 11.49 -26.79
N ALA A 254 5.56 10.53 -25.94
CA ALA A 254 6.97 10.29 -25.63
C ALA A 254 7.79 9.78 -26.83
N ILE A 255 7.21 8.90 -27.65
CA ILE A 255 7.91 8.34 -28.83
C ILE A 255 7.94 9.35 -29.99
N SER A 256 6.87 10.13 -30.19
CA SER A 256 6.82 11.17 -31.24
C SER A 256 7.87 12.26 -31.04
N GLN A 257 8.23 12.56 -29.78
CA GLN A 257 9.26 13.52 -29.42
C GLN A 257 10.67 12.92 -29.29
N SER A 258 10.83 11.60 -29.44
CA SER A 258 12.13 10.95 -29.33
C SER A 258 13.02 11.23 -30.54
N SER A 259 14.33 11.34 -30.31
CA SER A 259 15.34 11.51 -31.37
C SER A 259 15.61 10.23 -32.17
N ALA A 260 15.01 9.10 -31.78
CA ALA A 260 15.09 7.84 -32.49
C ALA A 260 13.98 7.78 -33.55
N GLY A 261 14.35 7.48 -34.80
CA GLY A 261 13.37 7.34 -35.89
C GLY A 261 12.47 6.13 -35.65
N TYR A 262 11.15 6.34 -35.62
CA TYR A 262 10.14 5.31 -35.47
C TYR A 262 9.14 5.35 -36.63
N PHE A 263 8.69 4.17 -37.05
CA PHE A 263 7.63 3.99 -38.04
C PHE A 263 6.72 2.81 -37.67
N CYS A 264 5.45 2.89 -38.07
CA CYS A 264 4.42 1.88 -37.89
C CYS A 264 3.90 1.42 -39.25
N ILE A 265 3.86 0.10 -39.49
CA ILE A 265 3.35 -0.50 -40.73
C ILE A 265 2.06 -1.28 -40.43
N SER A 266 1.09 -1.22 -41.34
CA SER A 266 -0.10 -2.07 -41.32
C SER A 266 0.25 -3.54 -41.55
N LYS A 267 -0.66 -4.45 -41.18
CA LYS A 267 -0.51 -5.88 -41.49
C LYS A 267 -0.38 -6.16 -43.00
N ASP A 268 -0.87 -5.24 -43.82
CA ASP A 268 -0.83 -5.28 -45.29
C ASP A 268 0.41 -4.58 -45.88
N GLY A 269 1.36 -4.13 -45.04
CA GLY A 269 2.64 -3.57 -45.50
C GLY A 269 2.66 -2.05 -45.76
N TYR A 270 1.62 -1.32 -45.37
CA TYR A 270 1.56 0.13 -45.61
C TYR A 270 1.98 0.95 -44.39
N TYR A 271 2.80 1.99 -44.58
CA TYR A 271 3.15 2.91 -43.50
C TYR A 271 1.90 3.63 -42.97
N LYS A 272 1.61 3.45 -41.69
CA LYS A 272 0.50 4.11 -40.97
C LYS A 272 0.95 5.32 -40.18
N GLU A 273 2.19 5.28 -39.67
CA GLU A 273 2.72 6.32 -38.79
C GLU A 273 4.22 6.45 -38.95
N VAL A 274 4.74 7.67 -38.95
CA VAL A 274 6.19 7.98 -38.91
C VAL A 274 6.39 9.21 -38.04
N ASN A 275 7.50 9.28 -37.29
CA ASN A 275 7.85 10.47 -36.50
C ASN A 275 8.85 11.38 -37.24
N ASP A 276 9.02 12.61 -36.75
CA ASP A 276 9.86 13.63 -37.40
C ASP A 276 11.35 13.23 -37.49
N ALA A 277 11.83 12.44 -36.53
CA ALA A 277 13.19 11.89 -36.55
C ALA A 277 13.40 10.91 -37.71
N TRP A 278 12.40 10.08 -38.01
CA TRP A 278 12.43 9.15 -39.15
C TRP A 278 12.36 9.91 -40.49
N ILE A 279 11.48 10.90 -40.60
CA ILE A 279 11.36 11.76 -41.79
C ILE A 279 12.71 12.43 -42.13
N LYS A 280 13.38 12.99 -41.11
CA LYS A 280 14.71 13.61 -41.26
C LYS A 280 15.80 12.61 -41.63
N LEU A 281 15.78 11.41 -41.06
CA LEU A 281 16.76 10.36 -41.34
C LEU A 281 16.69 9.88 -42.79
N TYR A 282 15.48 9.74 -43.33
CA TYR A 282 15.22 9.24 -44.68
C TYR A 282 15.00 10.34 -45.73
N LYS A 283 15.20 11.62 -45.35
CA LYS A 283 15.15 12.79 -46.23
C LYS A 283 13.82 12.98 -46.97
N TYR A 284 12.71 12.81 -46.25
CA TYR A 284 11.39 13.18 -46.75
C TYR A 284 10.99 14.57 -46.25
N ASP A 285 10.16 15.29 -47.00
CA ASP A 285 9.79 16.67 -46.68
C ASP A 285 8.54 16.74 -45.77
N SER A 286 7.68 15.72 -45.79
CA SER A 286 6.49 15.68 -44.92
C SER A 286 6.00 14.25 -44.62
N ARG A 287 5.24 14.13 -43.52
CA ARG A 287 4.64 12.87 -43.06
C ARG A 287 3.64 12.29 -44.08
N ASP A 288 2.93 13.16 -44.79
CA ASP A 288 1.88 12.80 -45.74
C ASP A 288 2.41 12.13 -47.01
N GLU A 289 3.71 12.27 -47.30
CA GLU A 289 4.33 11.61 -48.44
C GLU A 289 4.56 10.10 -48.24
N ILE A 290 4.57 9.62 -47.00
CA ILE A 290 4.90 8.23 -46.66
C ILE A 290 3.69 7.47 -46.15
N ILE A 291 2.77 8.13 -45.46
CA ILE A 291 1.56 7.49 -44.98
C ILE A 291 0.78 6.90 -46.18
N GLY A 292 0.53 5.59 -46.13
CA GLY A 292 -0.16 4.85 -47.19
C GLY A 292 0.75 4.30 -48.29
N LYS A 293 2.07 4.52 -48.26
CA LYS A 293 3.01 3.82 -49.16
C LYS A 293 3.35 2.45 -48.61
N HIS A 294 3.54 1.49 -49.52
CA HIS A 294 4.00 0.16 -49.16
C HIS A 294 5.50 0.20 -48.84
N TYR A 295 5.97 -0.62 -47.90
CA TYR A 295 7.39 -0.65 -47.50
C TYR A 295 8.36 -1.26 -48.54
N ARG A 296 7.83 -1.72 -49.67
CA ARG A 296 8.57 -2.28 -50.81
C ARG A 296 8.50 -1.34 -51.98
#